data_AF-A0A061N2K8-F1
#
_entry.id   AF-A0A061N2K8-F1
#
_cell.length_a   1.000
_cell.length_b   1.000
_cell.length_c   1.000
_cell.angle_alpha   90.00
_cell.angle_beta   90.00
_cell.angle_gamma   90.00
#
_symmetry.space_group_name_H-M   'P 1'
#
loop_
_entity.id
_entity.type
_entity.pdbx_description
1 polymer ?
#
loop_
_entity_poly.entity_id
_entity_poly.type
_entity_poly.pdbx_seq_one_letter_code
_entity_poly.pdbx_strand_id
1 'polypeptide(L)'
;MRMIVNMLVANPVAYRKTYESAVKNSENADAARIDSSLFKGNALLFGARDDAMWQGDEAAEQIAAEIGDRAEAIIYADAGHLLGGPPYLAGMAMGGTEEANEEAKAHSDEQLYLFLEENVQE
;
A
#
# COMPACT_ATOMS: atom_id res chain seq x y z
N MET A 1 26.27 7.76 -11.94
CA MET A 1 27.23 7.25 -10.93
C MET A 1 26.57 6.38 -9.85
N ARG A 2 25.46 6.81 -9.23
CA ARG A 2 24.78 6.08 -8.12
C ARG A 2 24.23 4.70 -8.49
N MET A 3 23.81 4.50 -9.74
CA MET A 3 23.26 3.24 -10.25
C MET A 3 24.31 2.11 -10.35
N ILE A 4 25.56 2.42 -10.74
CA ILE A 4 26.66 1.44 -10.84
C ILE A 4 27.14 1.04 -9.43
N VAL A 5 27.16 1.98 -8.48
CA VAL A 5 27.53 1.71 -7.08
C VAL A 5 26.48 0.83 -6.39
N ASN A 6 25.18 1.07 -6.63
CA ASN A 6 24.10 0.19 -6.17
C ASN A 6 24.06 -1.18 -6.84
N MET A 7 24.80 -1.39 -7.93
CA MET A 7 24.94 -2.71 -8.56
C MET A 7 26.13 -3.49 -7.98
N LEU A 8 27.12 -2.79 -7.42
CA LEU A 8 28.29 -3.37 -6.73
C LEU A 8 28.03 -3.66 -5.25
N VAL A 9 27.17 -2.87 -4.62
CA VAL A 9 26.62 -3.11 -3.28
C VAL A 9 25.24 -3.72 -3.52
N ALA A 10 24.98 -4.97 -3.12
CA ALA A 10 23.71 -5.68 -3.33
C ALA A 10 22.52 -5.03 -2.56
N ASN A 11 22.31 -3.73 -2.73
CA ASN A 11 21.26 -2.96 -2.11
C ASN A 11 19.94 -3.32 -2.77
N PRO A 12 18.92 -3.67 -1.98
CA PRO A 12 17.59 -3.97 -2.50
C PRO A 12 17.03 -2.81 -3.32
N VAL A 13 16.40 -3.13 -4.45
CA VAL A 13 15.84 -2.14 -5.36
C VAL A 13 14.47 -1.68 -4.83
N ALA A 14 14.34 -0.38 -4.54
CA ALA A 14 13.04 0.25 -4.27
C ALA A 14 12.41 0.73 -5.58
N TYR A 15 11.16 0.35 -5.83
CA TYR A 15 10.44 0.65 -7.05
C TYR A 15 9.46 1.82 -6.93
N ARG A 16 9.13 2.29 -5.71
CA ARG A 16 8.09 3.32 -5.48
C ARG A 16 8.23 4.51 -6.42
N LYS A 17 9.42 5.13 -6.48
CA LYS A 17 9.70 6.28 -7.36
C LYS A 17 9.50 5.99 -8.84
N THR A 18 9.78 4.77 -9.27
CA THR A 18 9.55 4.33 -10.66
C THR A 18 8.06 4.30 -10.95
N TYR A 19 7.24 3.73 -10.07
CA TYR A 19 5.78 3.69 -10.22
C TYR A 19 5.13 5.07 -10.07
N GLU A 20 5.56 5.89 -9.11
CA GLU A 20 5.14 7.29 -8.99
C GLU A 20 5.40 8.06 -10.28
N SER A 21 6.60 7.89 -10.87
CA SER A 21 6.94 8.49 -12.15
C SER A 21 6.09 7.93 -13.29
N ALA A 22 5.81 6.63 -13.32
CA ALA A 22 4.97 6.02 -14.35
C ALA A 22 3.54 6.58 -14.30
N VAL A 23 2.94 6.68 -13.11
CA VAL A 23 1.62 7.27 -12.92
C VAL A 23 1.61 8.73 -13.34
N LYS A 24 2.59 9.52 -12.87
CA LYS A 24 2.69 10.95 -13.18
C LYS A 24 2.80 11.26 -14.68
N ASN A 25 3.48 10.39 -15.43
CA ASN A 25 3.71 10.59 -16.87
C ASN A 25 2.78 9.76 -17.76
N SER A 26 1.76 9.12 -17.19
CA SER A 26 0.82 8.31 -17.97
C SER A 26 -0.13 9.20 -18.79
N GLU A 27 -0.32 8.87 -20.06
CA GLU A 27 -1.27 9.58 -20.94
C GLU A 27 -2.71 9.07 -20.75
N ASN A 28 -2.88 7.91 -20.11
CA ASN A 28 -4.15 7.22 -19.94
C ASN A 28 -4.59 7.11 -18.47
N ALA A 29 -4.12 8.01 -17.59
CA ALA A 29 -4.39 7.97 -16.15
C ALA A 29 -5.88 7.82 -15.83
N ASP A 30 -6.74 8.64 -16.46
CA ASP A 30 -8.18 8.62 -16.21
C ASP A 30 -8.84 7.33 -16.70
N ALA A 31 -8.40 6.80 -17.85
CA ALA A 31 -8.93 5.55 -18.41
C ALA A 31 -8.45 4.30 -17.65
N ALA A 32 -7.28 4.37 -17.01
CA ALA A 32 -6.73 3.29 -16.20
C ALA A 32 -7.27 3.31 -14.76
N ARG A 33 -7.85 4.42 -14.30
CA ARG A 33 -8.43 4.54 -12.97
C ARG A 33 -9.65 3.62 -12.82
N ILE A 34 -9.68 2.87 -11.73
CA ILE A 34 -10.88 2.15 -11.30
C ILE A 34 -11.86 3.17 -10.74
N ASP A 35 -13.04 3.30 -11.34
CA ASP A 35 -14.11 4.15 -10.81
C ASP A 35 -14.71 3.51 -9.54
N SER A 36 -14.15 3.88 -8.39
CA SER A 36 -14.53 3.29 -7.11
C SER A 36 -15.86 3.84 -6.57
N SER A 37 -16.39 4.93 -7.14
CA SER A 37 -17.71 5.49 -6.79
C SER A 37 -18.86 4.51 -7.11
N LEU A 38 -18.62 3.56 -8.02
CA LEU A 38 -19.58 2.53 -8.38
C LEU A 38 -19.69 1.42 -7.32
N PHE A 39 -18.73 1.33 -6.39
CA PHE A 39 -18.73 0.31 -5.34
C PHE A 39 -19.88 0.51 -4.34
N LYS A 40 -20.70 -0.53 -4.15
CA LYS A 40 -21.92 -0.49 -3.32
C LYS A 40 -21.77 -1.13 -1.93
N GLY A 41 -20.65 -1.80 -1.65
CA GLY A 41 -20.37 -2.38 -0.34
C GLY A 41 -19.73 -1.38 0.63
N ASN A 42 -19.39 -1.86 1.82
CA ASN A 42 -18.47 -1.17 2.72
C ASN A 42 -17.03 -1.59 2.38
N ALA A 43 -16.07 -0.70 2.53
CA ALA A 43 -14.67 -0.94 2.19
C ALA A 43 -13.75 -0.66 3.38
N LEU A 44 -12.82 -1.56 3.63
CA LEU A 44 -11.68 -1.34 4.50
C LEU A 44 -10.41 -1.46 3.65
N LEU A 45 -9.58 -0.43 3.68
CA LEU A 45 -8.35 -0.34 2.90
C LEU A 45 -7.17 -0.17 3.84
N PHE A 46 -6.13 -0.97 3.63
CA PHE A 46 -4.86 -0.85 4.34
C PHE A 46 -3.78 -0.33 3.39
N GLY A 47 -3.01 0.63 3.85
CA GLY A 47 -1.86 1.17 3.12
C GLY A 47 -0.69 1.43 4.04
N ALA A 48 0.49 1.62 3.47
CA ALA A 48 1.72 1.83 4.23
C ALA A 48 2.56 2.95 3.60
N ARG A 49 2.96 3.97 4.39
CA ARG A 49 3.70 5.13 3.87
C ARG A 49 5.12 4.77 3.44
N ASP A 50 5.73 3.82 4.13
CA ASP A 50 7.07 3.32 3.83
C ASP A 50 7.06 2.18 2.80
N ASP A 51 5.94 1.95 2.09
CA ASP A 51 5.89 1.03 0.94
C ASP A 51 6.93 1.42 -0.12
N ALA A 52 7.95 0.58 -0.27
CA ALA A 52 9.05 0.80 -1.21
C ALA A 52 8.78 0.25 -2.63
N MET A 53 7.63 -0.40 -2.85
CA MET A 53 7.21 -0.96 -4.12
C MET A 53 6.34 0.02 -4.92
N TRP A 54 5.20 0.47 -4.39
CA TRP A 54 4.33 1.45 -5.05
C TRP A 54 3.50 2.25 -4.03
N GLN A 55 2.89 3.35 -4.47
CA GLN A 55 2.12 4.27 -3.64
C GLN A 55 0.72 3.74 -3.24
N GLY A 56 0.69 2.57 -2.60
CA GLY A 56 -0.54 1.90 -2.17
C GLY A 56 -1.30 2.69 -1.10
N ASP A 57 -0.59 3.44 -0.26
CA ASP A 57 -1.14 4.37 0.71
C ASP A 57 -1.97 5.48 0.06
N GLU A 58 -1.43 6.12 -0.98
CA GLU A 58 -2.15 7.16 -1.72
C GLU A 58 -3.38 6.59 -2.44
N ALA A 59 -3.26 5.38 -3.00
CA ALA A 59 -4.38 4.70 -3.66
C ALA A 59 -5.50 4.37 -2.66
N ALA A 60 -5.16 3.87 -1.46
CA ALA A 60 -6.13 3.56 -0.41
C ALA A 60 -6.91 4.82 0.01
N GLU A 61 -6.24 5.94 0.22
CA GLU A 61 -6.87 7.21 0.57
C GLU A 61 -7.77 7.74 -0.56
N GLN A 62 -7.32 7.67 -1.81
CA GLN A 62 -8.11 8.10 -2.96
C GLN A 62 -9.39 7.27 -3.12
N ILE A 63 -9.27 5.93 -3.01
CA ILE A 63 -10.42 5.02 -3.08
C ILE A 63 -11.39 5.29 -1.93
N ALA A 64 -10.90 5.47 -0.70
CA ALA A 64 -11.76 5.78 0.44
C ALA A 64 -12.50 7.12 0.24
N ALA A 65 -11.80 8.15 -0.24
CA ALA A 65 -12.39 9.45 -0.53
C ALA A 65 -13.46 9.39 -1.64
N GLU A 66 -13.27 8.56 -2.66
CA GLU A 66 -14.25 8.36 -3.75
C GLU A 66 -15.49 7.55 -3.30
N ILE A 67 -15.33 6.56 -2.42
CA ILE A 67 -16.45 5.76 -1.88
C ILE A 67 -17.26 6.54 -0.82
N GLY A 68 -16.60 7.41 -0.05
CA GLY A 68 -17.20 8.23 1.01
C GLY A 68 -17.42 7.46 2.32
N ASP A 69 -18.49 7.77 3.05
CA ASP A 69 -18.77 7.30 4.42
C ASP A 69 -18.85 5.77 4.61
N ARG A 70 -18.81 5.00 3.53
CA ARG A 70 -18.78 3.52 3.54
C ARG A 70 -17.37 2.95 3.43
N ALA A 71 -16.34 3.80 3.37
CA ALA A 71 -14.97 3.37 3.27
C ALA A 71 -14.10 3.94 4.39
N GLU A 72 -13.22 3.09 4.89
CA GLU A 72 -12.17 3.46 5.83
C GLU A 72 -10.80 3.09 5.25
N ALA A 73 -9.85 4.02 5.33
CA ALA A 73 -8.45 3.79 4.98
C ALA A 73 -7.59 3.92 6.23
N ILE A 74 -6.89 2.83 6.57
CA ILE A 74 -5.93 2.78 7.68
C ILE A 74 -4.53 2.74 7.10
N ILE A 75 -3.77 3.80 7.35
CA ILE A 75 -2.42 3.97 6.80
C ILE A 75 -1.36 3.86 7.89
N TYR A 76 -0.49 2.87 7.77
CA TYR A 76 0.62 2.65 8.68
C TYR A 76 1.84 3.47 8.24
N ALA A 77 2.32 4.36 9.11
CA ALA A 77 3.41 5.27 8.78
C ALA A 77 4.74 4.53 8.53
N ASP A 78 5.09 3.58 9.39
CA ASP A 78 6.43 2.97 9.40
C ASP A 78 6.46 1.56 8.75
N ALA A 79 5.33 1.09 8.22
CA ALA A 79 5.24 -0.21 7.55
C ALA A 79 5.54 -0.11 6.04
N GLY A 80 6.00 -1.22 5.48
CA GLY A 80 6.25 -1.40 4.07
C GLY A 80 5.12 -2.09 3.30
N HIS A 81 5.46 -2.52 2.10
CA HIS A 81 4.56 -3.18 1.16
C HIS A 81 3.95 -4.48 1.70
N LEU A 82 4.71 -5.22 2.51
CA LEU A 82 4.27 -6.49 3.08
C LEU A 82 3.96 -6.29 4.56
N LEU A 83 2.69 -6.09 4.89
CA LEU A 83 2.25 -6.13 6.29
C LEU A 83 2.53 -7.54 6.85
N GLY A 84 3.38 -7.62 7.88
CA GLY A 84 3.86 -8.85 8.49
C GLY A 84 4.93 -9.58 7.70
N GLY A 85 5.43 -8.97 6.62
CA GLY A 85 6.50 -9.53 5.80
C GLY A 85 7.85 -8.84 6.04
N PRO A 86 8.93 -9.42 5.49
CA PRO A 86 10.25 -8.85 5.62
C PRO A 86 10.35 -7.53 4.84
N PRO A 87 11.18 -6.56 5.30
CA PRO A 87 11.39 -5.30 4.59
C PRO A 87 12.15 -5.47 3.26
N TYR A 88 12.67 -6.67 3.00
CA TYR A 88 13.39 -7.04 1.78
C TYR A 88 12.99 -8.44 1.31
N LEU A 89 12.67 -8.59 0.02
CA LEU A 89 12.30 -9.89 -0.56
C LEU A 89 12.84 -9.99 -1.99
N ALA A 90 13.52 -11.10 -2.31
CA ALA A 90 14.02 -11.41 -3.65
C ALA A 90 14.82 -10.27 -4.33
N GLY A 91 15.65 -9.55 -3.56
CA GLY A 91 16.47 -8.43 -4.06
C GLY A 91 15.72 -7.09 -4.20
N MET A 92 14.47 -7.03 -3.73
CA MET A 92 13.63 -5.83 -3.76
C MET A 92 13.47 -5.29 -2.34
N ALA A 93 13.42 -3.96 -2.23
CA ALA A 93 12.99 -3.31 -1.01
C ALA A 93 11.46 -3.33 -0.97
N MET A 94 10.93 -3.94 0.08
CA MET A 94 9.50 -3.93 0.39
C MET A 94 9.17 -2.74 1.30
N GLY A 95 10.14 -2.27 2.09
CA GLY A 95 10.01 -1.09 2.94
C GLY A 95 9.63 -1.40 4.39
N GLY A 96 9.56 -0.35 5.20
CA GLY A 96 9.36 -0.43 6.65
C GLY A 96 10.49 -1.15 7.41
N THR A 97 10.21 -1.49 8.66
CA THR A 97 11.05 -2.38 9.50
C THR A 97 10.32 -3.69 9.77
N GLU A 98 11.05 -4.72 10.22
CA GLU A 98 10.44 -6.00 10.62
C GLU A 98 9.39 -5.79 11.73
N GLU A 99 9.74 -5.03 12.77
CA GLU A 99 8.84 -4.67 13.89
C GLU A 99 7.60 -3.91 13.39
N ALA A 100 7.78 -2.86 12.59
CA ALA A 100 6.64 -2.07 12.10
C ALA A 100 5.73 -2.88 11.17
N ASN A 101 6.29 -3.78 10.35
CA ASN A 101 5.50 -4.66 9.50
C ASN A 101 4.70 -5.67 10.34
N GLU A 102 5.30 -6.25 11.39
CA GLU A 102 4.61 -7.16 12.31
C GLU A 102 3.49 -6.47 13.09
N GLU A 103 3.74 -5.27 13.63
CA GLU A 103 2.73 -4.46 14.31
C GLU A 103 1.58 -4.10 13.38
N ALA A 104 1.89 -3.66 12.16
CA ALA A 104 0.88 -3.34 11.17
C ALA A 104 0.04 -4.57 10.79
N LYS A 105 0.64 -5.76 10.71
CA LYS A 105 -0.10 -7.02 10.48
C LYS A 105 -1.07 -7.32 11.61
N ALA A 106 -0.59 -7.29 12.86
CA ALA A 106 -1.40 -7.56 14.04
C ALA A 106 -2.60 -6.60 14.12
N HIS A 107 -2.34 -5.31 13.95
CA HIS A 107 -3.41 -4.30 13.94
C HIS A 107 -4.35 -4.48 12.74
N SER A 108 -3.82 -4.72 11.53
CA SER A 108 -4.67 -4.87 10.33
C SER A 108 -5.58 -6.09 10.41
N ASP A 109 -5.12 -7.17 11.04
CA ASP A 109 -5.95 -8.36 11.29
C ASP A 109 -7.09 -8.03 12.25
N GLU A 110 -6.79 -7.35 13.36
CA GLU A 110 -7.81 -6.92 14.32
C GLU A 110 -8.89 -6.06 13.65
N GLN A 111 -8.46 -5.04 12.89
CA GLN A 111 -9.39 -4.16 12.18
C GLN A 111 -10.19 -4.90 11.10
N LEU A 112 -9.57 -5.85 10.40
CA LEU A 112 -10.27 -6.70 9.43
C LEU A 112 -11.37 -7.52 10.11
N TYR A 113 -11.09 -8.17 11.24
CA TYR A 113 -12.09 -8.97 11.94
C TYR A 113 -13.24 -8.10 12.47
N LEU A 114 -12.95 -6.96 13.09
CA LEU A 114 -13.98 -6.01 13.54
C LEU A 114 -14.87 -5.56 12.38
N PHE A 115 -14.26 -5.17 11.26
CA PHE A 115 -15.00 -4.76 10.08
C PHE A 115 -15.89 -5.88 9.54
N LEU A 116 -15.42 -7.13 9.51
CA LEU A 116 -16.23 -8.27 9.08
C LEU A 116 -17.39 -8.56 10.03
N GLU A 117 -17.16 -8.49 11.34
CA GLU A 117 -18.21 -8.67 12.36
C GLU A 117 -19.32 -7.62 12.25
N GLU A 118 -18.98 -6.38 11.90
CA GLU A 118 -19.94 -5.29 11.74
C GLU A 118 -20.71 -5.35 10.41
N ASN A 119 -20.09 -5.88 9.35
CA ASN A 119 -20.58 -5.71 7.97
C ASN A 119 -21.02 -7.00 7.27
N VAL A 120 -20.75 -8.19 7.83
CA VAL A 120 -20.97 -9.49 7.15
C VAL A 120 -21.86 -10.44 7.97
N GLN A 121 -22.69 -9.94 8.89
CA GLN A 121 -23.64 -10.80 9.62
C GLN A 121 -24.70 -11.40 8.68
N GLU A 122 -25.00 -12.70 8.86
CA GLU A 122 -26.03 -13.45 8.12
C GLU A 122 -27.45 -12.92 8.30
#